data_AF-A0A9X7XT73-F1
#
_entry.id   AF-A0A9X7XT73-F1
#
_cell.length_a   1.000
_cell.length_b   1.000
_cell.length_c   1.000
_cell.angle_alpha   90.00
_cell.angle_beta   90.00
_cell.angle_gamma   90.00
#
_symmetry.space_group_name_H-M   'P 1'
#
loop_
_entity.id
_entity.type
_entity.pdbx_description
1 polymer ?
#
loop_
_entity_poly.entity_id
_entity_poly.type
_entity_poly.pdbx_seq_one_letter_code
_entity_poly.pdbx_strand_id
1 'polypeptide(L)' 'MYRVKVFAGFDECGYLLRPWTDVPWQFDTYEAAHRVAEKAREGSSLGIWFRIEEVPANREG' A
#
# COMPACT_ATOMS: atom_id res chain seq x y z
N MET A 1 0.02 -2.52 12.37
CA MET A 1 -0.52 -1.62 11.32
C MET A 1 0.00 -2.08 9.98
N TYR A 2 -0.70 -1.80 8.88
CA TYR A 2 -0.35 -2.27 7.54
C TYR A 2 -0.34 -1.13 6.53
N ARG A 3 0.54 -1.22 5.53
CA ARG A 3 0.58 -0.29 4.38
C ARG A 3 0.60 -1.09 3.07
N VAL A 4 0.18 -0.44 1.99
CA VAL A 4 0.20 -1.02 0.65
C VAL A 4 1.30 -0.35 -0.15
N LYS A 5 2.34 -1.10 -0.49
CA LYS A 5 3.45 -0.70 -1.34
C LYS A 5 3.07 -0.90 -2.81
N VAL A 6 3.44 0.05 -3.67
CA VAL A 6 3.14 0.07 -5.09
C VAL A 6 4.42 -0.15 -5.88
N PHE A 7 4.34 -1.00 -6.89
CA PHE A 7 5.44 -1.32 -7.79
C PHE A 7 5.01 -1.14 -9.25
N ALA A 8 5.95 -0.73 -10.09
CA ALA A 8 5.83 -0.75 -11.54
C ALA A 8 6.96 -1.62 -12.12
N GLY A 9 6.62 -2.78 -12.67
CA GLY A 9 7.63 -3.76 -13.07
C GLY A 9 8.40 -4.28 -11.85
N PHE A 10 9.72 -4.10 -11.80
CA PHE A 10 10.53 -4.49 -10.64
C PHE A 10 10.80 -3.34 -9.66
N ASP A 11 10.41 -2.11 -10.02
CA ASP A 11 10.74 -0.90 -9.29
C ASP A 11 9.66 -0.55 -8.26
N GLU A 12 10.09 -0.15 -7.07
CA GLU A 12 9.22 0.39 -6.03
C GLU A 12 8.86 1.85 -6.36
N CYS A 13 7.57 2.14 -6.49
CA CYS A 13 7.06 3.49 -6.77
C CYS A 13 6.63 4.23 -5.49
N GLY A 14 6.58 3.54 -4.35
CA GLY A 14 6.21 4.09 -3.05
C GLY A 14 5.00 3.40 -2.45
N TYR A 15 4.11 4.17 -1.83
CA TYR A 15 2.96 3.67 -1.09
C TYR A 15 1.65 4.20 -1.63
N LEU A 16 0.59 3.41 -1.46
CA LEU A 16 -0.76 3.85 -1.71
C LEU A 16 -1.11 4.96 -0.71
N LEU A 17 -1.49 6.11 -1.24
CA LEU A 17 -1.75 7.32 -0.47
C LEU A 17 -3.23 7.38 -0.06
N ARG A 18 -3.53 8.16 0.98
CA ARG A 18 -4.93 8.51 1.28
C ARG A 18 -5.48 9.41 0.17
N PRO A 19 -6.78 9.35 -0.12
CA PRO A 19 -7.40 10.26 -1.08
C PRO A 19 -7.10 11.72 -0.73
N TRP A 20 -6.63 12.48 -1.73
CA TRP A 20 -6.37 13.92 -1.63
C TRP A 20 -5.24 14.32 -0.67
N THR A 21 -4.34 13.40 -0.31
CA THR A 21 -3.17 13.72 0.51
C THR A 21 -1.91 13.02 0.01
N ASP A 22 -0.74 13.49 0.47
CA ASP A 22 0.55 12.85 0.24
C ASP A 22 0.93 11.87 1.36
N VAL A 23 -0.04 11.43 2.17
CA VAL A 23 0.22 10.58 3.33
C VAL A 23 -0.05 9.12 2.98
N PRO A 24 0.91 8.20 3.20
CA PRO A 24 0.70 6.77 3.04
C PRO A 24 -0.50 6.28 3.86
N TRP A 25 -1.38 5.53 3.21
CA TRP A 25 -2.53 4.97 3.88
C TRP A 25 -2.10 3.82 4.79
N GLN A 26 -2.41 3.97 6.07
CA GLN A 26 -2.22 2.95 7.09
C GLN A 26 -3.55 2.28 7.44
N PHE A 27 -3.53 0.96 7.57
CA PHE A 27 -4.66 0.13 7.90
C PHE A 27 -4.40 -0.63 9.20
N ASP A 28 -5.43 -0.79 10.02
CA ASP A 28 -5.29 -1.50 11.30
C ASP A 28 -5.20 -3.01 11.10
N THR A 29 -5.81 -3.53 10.03
CA THR A 29 -5.82 -4.97 9.71
C THR A 29 -5.29 -5.26 8.30
N TYR A 30 -4.74 -6.47 8.14
CA TYR A 30 -4.29 -6.96 6.84
C TYR A 30 -5.44 -7.03 5.84
N GLU A 31 -6.62 -7.49 6.27
CA GLU A 31 -7.81 -7.63 5.42
C GLU A 31 -8.33 -6.28 4.90
N ALA A 32 -8.16 -5.20 5.68
CA ALA A 32 -8.49 -3.85 5.24
C ALA A 32 -7.50 -3.38 4.16
N ALA A 33 -6.20 -3.56 4.39
CA ALA A 33 -5.16 -3.24 3.40
C ALA A 33 -5.34 -4.04 2.10
N HIS A 34 -5.63 -5.34 2.22
CA HIS A 34 -5.81 -6.24 1.09
C HIS A 34 -7.01 -5.86 0.21
N ARG A 35 -8.16 -5.56 0.81
CA ARG A 35 -9.34 -5.12 0.04
C ARG A 35 -9.07 -3.84 -0.76
N VAL A 36 -8.32 -2.90 -0.19
CA VAL A 36 -7.95 -1.67 -0.90
C VAL A 36 -6.93 -1.95 -1.99
N ALA A 37 -5.93 -2.80 -1.74
CA ALA A 37 -4.95 -3.21 -2.75
C ALA A 37 -5.61 -3.89 -3.96
N GLU A 38 -6.54 -4.82 -3.74
CA GLU A 38 -7.28 -5.47 -4.84
C GLU A 38 -8.12 -4.48 -5.64
N LYS A 39 -8.82 -3.57 -4.97
CA LYS A 39 -9.58 -2.52 -5.66
C LYS A 39 -8.68 -1.58 -6.47
N ALA A 40 -7.50 -1.25 -5.96
CA ALA A 40 -6.51 -0.46 -6.70
C ALA A 40 -5.98 -1.23 -7.92
N ARG A 41 -5.76 -2.55 -7.78
CA ARG A 41 -5.33 -3.45 -8.86
C ARG A 41 -6.32 -3.48 -10.02
N GLU A 42 -7.62 -3.51 -9.75
CA GLU A 42 -8.67 -3.48 -10.78
C GLU A 42 -8.62 -2.20 -11.65
N GLY A 43 -8.20 -1.07 -11.07
CA GLY A 43 -8.08 0.21 -11.78
C GLY A 43 -6.68 0.49 -12.36
N SER A 44 -5.73 -0.43 -12.20
CA SER A 44 -4.33 -0.20 -12.56
C SER A 44 -3.96 -0.75 -13.94
N SER A 45 -2.95 -0.15 -14.57
CA SER A 45 -2.42 -0.61 -15.85
C SER A 45 -1.53 -1.87 -15.71
N LEU A 46 -1.28 -2.53 -16.84
CA LEU A 46 -0.34 -3.64 -16.94
C LEU A 46 1.03 -3.24 -16.37
N GLY A 47 1.60 -4.10 -15.53
CA GLY A 47 2.90 -3.89 -14.88
C GLY A 47 2.83 -3.26 -13.50
N ILE A 48 1.66 -2.76 -13.07
CA ILE A 48 1.47 -2.28 -11.69
C ILE A 48 1.06 -3.45 -10.80
N TRP A 49 1.75 -3.61 -9.66
CA TRP A 49 1.38 -4.58 -8.63
C TRP A 49 1.62 -4.03 -7.23
N PHE A 50 1.01 -4.69 -6.25
CA PHE A 50 0.95 -4.22 -4.88
C PHE A 50 1.47 -5.27 -3.91
N ARG A 51 2.10 -4.83 -2.82
CA ARG A 51 2.49 -5.68 -1.70
C ARG A 51 2.03 -5.06 -0.39
N ILE A 52 1.47 -5.87 0.50
CA ILE A 52 1.12 -5.41 1.84
C ILE A 52 2.33 -5.63 2.74
N GLU A 53 2.70 -4.61 3.50
CA GLU A 53 3.73 -4.69 4.51
C GLU A 53 3.15 -4.38 5.89
N GLU A 54 3.63 -5.10 6.90
CA GLU A 54 3.36 -4.76 8.28
C GLU A 54 4.29 -3.62 8.71
N VAL A 55 3.70 -2.55 9.22
CA VAL A 55 4.41 -1.44 9.85
C VAL A 55 4.59 -1.83 11.32
N PRO A 56 5.84 -2.09 11.76
CA PRO A 56 6.10 -2.31 13.17
C PRO A 56 5.66 -1.06 13.94
N ALA A 57 4.91 -1.27 15.03
CA ALA A 57 4.58 -0.21 15.97
C ALA A 57 5.88 0.24 16.65
N ASN A 58 6.57 1.22 16.06
CA ASN A 58 7.76 1.91 16.54
C ASN A 58 8.79 1.09 17.36
N ARG A 59 9.97 0.86 16.77
CA ARG A 59 11.20 1.13 17.52
C ARG A 59 11.50 2.62 17.37
N GLU A 60 10.80 3.44 18.15
CA GLU A 60 11.27 4.79 18.47
C GLU A 60 12.52 4.61 19.35
N GLY A 61 13.66 5.05 18.84
CA GLY A 61 14.89 5.26 19.60
C GLY A 61 15.18 6.74 19.66
#